data_AF-A0A7S0KJA7-F1
#
_entry.id   AF-A0A7S0KJA7-F1
#
_cell.length_a   1.000
_cell.length_b   1.000
_cell.length_c   1.000
_cell.angle_alpha   90.00
_cell.angle_beta   90.00
_cell.angle_gamma   90.00
#
_symmetry.space_group_name_H-M   'P 1'
#
loop_
_entity.id
_entity.type
_entity.pdbx_description
1 polymer ?
#
loop_
_entity_poly.entity_id
_entity_poly.type
_entity_poly.pdbx_seq_one_letter_code
_entity_poly.pdbx_strand_id
1 'polypeptide(L)'
;AWIPLEPAQCELYTKFCASKPVRDVVNKTGSAITCMNVLKKICDHPSTVCGTNDGDIDDTNVTDFADDENENDDDDAGARKSVAGEAALAVSTAARECSFDPGALADAEASCSSKTQFLMHMLERFRTQGHRALVFSQSQATLDVIQRNVERAGLSFLRVDGKVSADERHRRVTEL
;
A
#
# COMPACT_ATOMS: atom_id res chain seq x y z
N ALA A 1 -5.74 -19.04 -7.95
CA ALA A 1 -6.46 -19.14 -6.67
C ALA A 1 -6.78 -17.73 -6.19
N TRP A 2 -7.94 -17.51 -5.59
CA TRP A 2 -8.32 -16.21 -5.01
C TRP A 2 -7.81 -16.13 -3.57
N ILE A 3 -7.29 -14.98 -3.15
CA ILE A 3 -6.79 -14.75 -1.80
C ILE A 3 -7.85 -13.93 -1.05
N PRO A 4 -8.56 -14.49 -0.06
CA PRO A 4 -9.48 -13.72 0.77
C PRO A 4 -8.69 -12.74 1.65
N LEU A 5 -9.33 -11.64 2.06
CA LEU A 5 -8.75 -10.68 3.00
C LEU A 5 -8.76 -11.24 4.43
N GLU A 6 -7.75 -10.87 5.21
CA GLU A 6 -7.63 -11.21 6.62
C GLU A 6 -8.76 -10.49 7.39
N PRO A 7 -9.34 -11.07 8.46
CA PRO A 7 -10.49 -10.45 9.14
C PRO A 7 -10.27 -8.99 9.56
N ALA A 8 -9.11 -8.66 10.13
CA ALA A 8 -8.76 -7.28 10.50
C ALA A 8 -8.58 -6.36 9.27
N GLN A 9 -8.03 -6.90 8.17
CA GLN A 9 -7.88 -6.20 6.90
C GLN A 9 -9.23 -5.92 6.24
N CYS A 10 -10.17 -6.88 6.32
CA CYS A 10 -11.54 -6.74 5.87
C CYS A 10 -12.30 -5.68 6.68
N GLU A 11 -12.13 -5.68 8.01
CA GLU A 11 -12.71 -4.65 8.88
C GLU A 11 -12.24 -3.25 8.48
N LEU A 12 -10.93 -3.07 8.27
CA LEU A 12 -10.34 -1.80 7.81
C LEU A 12 -10.91 -1.37 6.46
N TYR A 13 -10.99 -2.31 5.51
CA TYR A 13 -11.56 -2.06 4.19
C TYR A 13 -13.01 -1.56 4.29
N THR A 14 -13.85 -2.26 5.06
CA THR A 14 -15.26 -1.88 5.26
C THR A 14 -15.40 -0.53 5.96
N LYS A 15 -14.61 -0.27 7.01
CA LYS A 15 -14.63 1.02 7.71
C LYS A 15 -14.20 2.17 6.80
N PHE A 16 -13.17 1.98 5.98
CA PHE A 16 -12.76 3.00 5.02
C PHE A 16 -13.83 3.24 3.94
N CYS A 17 -14.49 2.20 3.44
CA CYS A 17 -15.62 2.35 2.51
C CYS A 17 -16.79 3.14 3.10
N ALA A 18 -17.00 3.10 4.42
CA ALA A 18 -18.03 3.88 5.11
C ALA A 18 -17.59 5.31 5.47
N SER A 19 -16.32 5.67 5.22
CA SER A 19 -15.73 6.95 5.64
C SER A 19 -16.22 8.14 4.81
N LYS A 20 -16.02 9.36 5.34
CA LYS A 20 -16.35 10.62 4.64
C LYS A 20 -15.69 10.71 3.24
N PRO A 21 -14.38 10.47 3.06
CA PRO A 21 -13.74 10.51 1.74
C PRO A 21 -14.45 9.69 0.66
N VAL A 22 -14.87 8.46 1.00
CA VAL A 22 -15.58 7.59 0.05
C VAL A 22 -17.00 8.10 -0.22
N ARG A 23 -17.70 8.61 0.80
CA ARG A 23 -19.01 9.27 0.61
C ARG A 23 -18.90 10.50 -0.28
N ASP A 24 -17.85 11.29 -0.13
CA ASP A 24 -17.62 12.49 -0.95
C ASP A 24 -17.36 12.10 -2.42
N VAL A 25 -16.65 10.99 -2.68
CA VAL A 25 -16.51 10.40 -4.03
C VAL A 25 -17.86 9.96 -4.60
N VAL A 26 -18.69 9.26 -3.83
CA VAL A 26 -20.03 8.84 -4.27
C VAL A 26 -20.91 10.05 -4.63
N ASN A 27 -20.74 11.16 -3.92
CA ASN A 27 -21.42 12.43 -4.16
C ASN A 27 -20.76 13.30 -5.25
N LYS A 28 -19.75 12.79 -5.99
CA LYS A 28 -18.99 13.51 -7.03
C LYS A 28 -18.24 14.76 -6.54
N THR A 29 -17.90 14.79 -5.25
CA THR A 29 -17.20 15.90 -4.58
C THR A 29 -15.79 15.52 -4.09
N GLY A 30 -15.40 14.25 -4.25
CA GLY A 30 -14.11 13.72 -3.80
C GLY A 30 -13.31 13.07 -4.93
N SER A 31 -12.04 12.73 -4.63
CA SER A 31 -11.13 12.07 -5.58
C SER A 31 -11.27 10.55 -5.53
N ALA A 32 -11.89 9.97 -6.55
CA ALA A 32 -12.06 8.52 -6.68
C ALA A 32 -10.70 7.80 -6.73
N ILE A 33 -9.72 8.39 -7.41
CA ILE A 33 -8.36 7.84 -7.56
C ILE A 33 -7.68 7.76 -6.19
N THR A 34 -7.79 8.80 -5.36
CA THR A 34 -7.24 8.82 -3.99
C THR A 34 -7.82 7.68 -3.15
N CYS A 35 -9.15 7.55 -3.12
CA CYS A 35 -9.80 6.49 -2.36
C CYS A 35 -9.42 5.10 -2.89
N MET A 36 -9.33 4.94 -4.21
CA MET A 36 -8.91 3.69 -4.85
C MET A 36 -7.47 3.31 -4.48
N ASN A 37 -6.56 4.28 -4.43
CA ASN A 37 -5.17 4.03 -4.03
C ASN A 37 -5.07 3.63 -2.56
N VAL A 38 -5.87 4.23 -1.67
CA VAL A 38 -5.97 3.78 -0.26
C VAL A 38 -6.49 2.35 -0.18
N LEU A 39 -7.56 2.01 -0.92
CA LEU A 39 -8.10 0.64 -0.97
C LEU A 39 -7.07 -0.38 -1.48
N LYS A 40 -6.29 -0.02 -2.52
CA LYS A 40 -5.19 -0.86 -3.01
C LYS A 40 -4.14 -1.10 -1.92
N LYS A 41 -3.70 -0.05 -1.24
CA LYS A 41 -2.72 -0.14 -0.15
C LYS A 41 -3.23 -0.98 1.02
N ILE A 42 -4.50 -0.84 1.41
CA ILE A 42 -5.13 -1.71 2.42
C ILE A 42 -5.01 -3.18 1.99
N CYS A 43 -5.33 -3.49 0.73
CA CYS A 43 -5.25 -4.84 0.18
C CYS A 43 -3.82 -5.38 0.06
N ASP A 44 -2.81 -4.52 -0.14
CA ASP A 44 -1.41 -4.92 -0.20
C ASP A 44 -0.83 -5.16 1.19
N HIS A 45 -0.85 -4.14 2.06
CA HIS A 45 -0.51 -4.30 3.47
C HIS A 45 -1.01 -3.11 4.32
N PRO A 46 -1.76 -3.34 5.41
CA PRO A 46 -2.31 -2.26 6.25
C PRO A 46 -1.27 -1.31 6.86
N SER A 47 -0.04 -1.77 7.15
CA SER A 47 1.01 -0.87 7.67
C SER A 47 1.37 0.27 6.70
N THR A 48 1.15 0.09 5.39
CA THR A 48 1.45 1.10 4.36
C THR A 48 0.46 2.28 4.34
N VAL A 49 -0.69 2.14 5.00
CA VAL A 49 -1.67 3.24 5.19
C VAL A 49 -1.66 3.78 6.63
N CYS A 50 -0.99 3.10 7.55
CA CYS A 50 -0.92 3.49 8.96
C CYS A 50 0.33 4.31 9.30
N GLY A 51 1.37 4.25 8.47
CA GLY A 51 2.67 4.89 8.72
C GLY A 51 3.02 6.05 7.78
N THR A 52 2.12 6.48 6.88
CA THR A 52 2.42 7.58 5.97
C THR A 52 2.43 8.90 6.74
N ASN A 53 3.63 9.41 7.02
CA ASN A 53 3.83 10.86 7.04
C ASN A 53 3.37 11.39 5.67
N ASP A 54 2.69 12.53 5.67
CA ASP A 54 1.94 13.21 4.58
C ASP A 54 2.64 13.35 3.19
N GLY A 55 3.84 12.81 2.96
CA GLY A 55 4.65 13.01 1.74
C GLY A 55 4.82 11.81 0.80
N ASP A 56 4.52 10.57 1.22
CA ASP A 56 4.79 9.36 0.41
C ASP A 56 3.50 8.69 -0.11
N ILE A 57 2.55 9.48 -0.59
CA ILE A 57 1.61 8.97 -1.58
C ILE A 57 2.42 8.86 -2.87
N ASP A 58 3.07 7.71 -3.02
CA ASP A 58 3.68 7.26 -4.27
C ASP A 58 2.78 7.68 -5.44
N ASP A 59 3.28 8.63 -6.24
CA ASP A 59 2.81 9.01 -7.56
C ASP A 59 2.90 7.78 -8.48
N THR A 60 2.17 6.73 -8.16
CA THR A 60 1.90 5.65 -9.09
C THR A 60 1.01 6.23 -10.16
N ASN A 61 1.65 6.89 -11.12
CA ASN A 61 1.20 7.29 -12.45
C ASN A 61 -0.13 6.65 -12.83
N VAL A 62 -1.23 7.28 -12.43
CA VAL A 62 -2.44 7.29 -13.20
C VAL A 62 -2.51 8.72 -13.68
N THR A 63 -2.17 8.89 -14.96
CA THR A 63 -2.31 10.13 -15.70
C THR A 63 -3.59 10.82 -15.28
N ASP A 64 -3.42 12.05 -14.84
CA ASP A 64 -4.41 13.08 -14.63
C ASP A 64 -5.45 13.03 -15.77
N PHE A 65 -6.57 12.35 -15.54
CA PHE A 65 -7.81 12.69 -16.21
C PHE A 65 -8.41 13.77 -15.33
N ALA A 66 -7.89 14.97 -15.50
CA ALA A 66 -8.53 16.18 -15.05
C ALA A 66 -9.91 16.21 -15.72
N ASP A 67 -10.95 15.94 -14.93
CA ASP A 67 -12.28 16.46 -15.24
C ASP A 67 -12.19 17.97 -14.98
N ASP A 68 -11.87 18.68 -16.05
CA ASP A 68 -12.16 20.09 -16.24
C ASP A 68 -13.66 20.31 -16.00
N GLU A 69 -14.01 21.15 -15.03
CA GLU A 69 -15.06 22.18 -15.10
C GLU A 69 -15.36 22.73 -13.69
N ASN A 70 -14.72 23.84 -13.32
CA ASN A 70 -15.37 25.14 -13.09
C ASN A 70 -14.43 26.14 -12.40
N GLU A 71 -14.16 27.24 -13.10
CA GLU A 71 -13.67 28.51 -12.57
C GLU A 71 -14.65 29.09 -11.54
N ASN A 72 -14.12 29.67 -10.45
CA ASN A 72 -14.45 31.02 -9.98
C ASN A 72 -13.57 31.40 -8.77
N ASP A 73 -13.10 32.65 -8.81
CA ASP A 73 -12.32 33.36 -7.81
C ASP A 73 -12.96 33.37 -6.40
N ASP A 74 -12.14 33.24 -5.37
CA ASP A 74 -12.06 34.22 -4.27
C ASP A 74 -10.97 33.83 -3.26
N ASP A 75 -10.15 34.81 -2.89
CA ASP A 75 -9.14 34.76 -1.85
C ASP A 75 -9.77 34.47 -0.46
N ASP A 76 -9.71 33.22 -0.01
CA ASP A 76 -9.90 32.89 1.42
C ASP A 76 -8.77 31.97 1.91
N ALA A 77 -7.94 32.52 2.81
CA ALA A 77 -6.83 31.85 3.48
C ALA A 77 -7.32 30.88 4.57
N GLY A 78 -8.34 30.09 4.28
CA GLY A 78 -8.78 28.94 5.06
C GLY A 78 -8.08 27.68 4.55
N ALA A 79 -7.39 26.96 5.43
CA ALA A 79 -6.67 25.73 5.10
C ALA A 79 -7.51 24.77 4.24
N ARG A 80 -7.25 24.73 2.93
CA ARG A 80 -7.82 23.72 2.02
C ARG A 80 -7.34 22.35 2.51
N LYS A 81 -8.16 21.63 3.27
CA LYS A 81 -7.89 20.23 3.62
C LYS A 81 -7.77 19.46 2.32
N SER A 82 -6.56 18.98 2.02
CA SER A 82 -6.34 18.14 0.84
C SER A 82 -7.19 16.88 0.96
N VAL A 83 -7.88 16.51 -0.12
CA VAL A 83 -8.68 15.27 -0.22
C VAL A 83 -7.82 14.03 0.14
N ALA A 84 -6.55 14.08 -0.21
CA ALA A 84 -5.57 13.06 0.16
C ALA A 84 -5.32 13.00 1.67
N GLY A 85 -5.20 14.14 2.33
CA GLY A 85 -5.04 14.22 3.79
C GLY A 85 -6.28 13.74 4.54
N GLU A 86 -7.48 14.04 4.03
CA GLU A 86 -8.72 13.50 4.63
C GLU A 86 -8.83 11.98 4.47
N ALA A 87 -8.46 11.44 3.31
CA ALA A 87 -8.41 10.01 3.06
C ALA A 87 -7.39 9.30 3.96
N ALA A 88 -6.18 9.87 4.09
CA ALA A 88 -5.13 9.37 4.98
C ALA A 88 -5.59 9.35 6.44
N LEU A 89 -6.15 10.46 6.92
CA LEU A 89 -6.64 10.55 8.30
C LEU A 89 -7.78 9.56 8.56
N ALA A 90 -8.70 9.39 7.61
CA ALA A 90 -9.81 8.45 7.73
C ALA A 90 -9.32 7.00 7.83
N VAL A 91 -8.38 6.58 6.97
CA VAL A 91 -7.85 5.21 7.00
C VAL A 91 -7.01 4.95 8.24
N SER A 92 -6.17 5.90 8.67
CA SER A 92 -5.38 5.75 9.89
C SER A 92 -6.26 5.69 11.14
N THR A 93 -7.34 6.48 11.19
CA THR A 93 -8.32 6.41 12.29
C THR A 93 -9.04 5.06 12.30
N ALA A 94 -9.53 4.61 11.14
CA ALA A 94 -10.18 3.31 11.02
C ALA A 94 -9.25 2.16 11.43
N ALA A 95 -7.98 2.20 11.05
CA ALA A 95 -7.01 1.15 11.38
C ALA A 95 -6.78 0.99 12.88
N ARG A 96 -6.80 2.08 13.65
CA ARG A 96 -6.67 2.05 15.12
C ARG A 96 -7.85 1.40 15.83
N GLU A 97 -9.00 1.36 15.17
CA GLU A 97 -10.21 0.73 15.69
C GLU A 97 -10.35 -0.72 15.23
N CYS A 98 -9.50 -1.21 14.31
CA CYS A 98 -9.57 -2.57 13.80
C CYS A 98 -8.81 -3.54 14.71
N SER A 99 -9.15 -4.83 14.61
CA SER A 99 -8.56 -5.89 15.42
C SER A 99 -7.14 -6.32 14.98
N PHE A 100 -6.26 -5.37 14.65
CA PHE A 100 -4.86 -5.66 14.40
C PHE A 100 -4.09 -5.81 15.70
N ASP A 101 -3.12 -6.72 15.73
CA ASP A 101 -2.09 -6.68 16.77
C ASP A 101 -1.20 -5.43 16.52
N PRO A 102 -1.08 -4.51 17.50
CA PRO A 102 -0.33 -3.27 17.29
C PRO A 102 1.16 -3.49 16.99
N GLY A 103 1.76 -4.52 17.58
CA GLY A 103 3.17 -4.86 17.34
C GLY A 103 3.37 -5.42 15.95
N ALA A 104 2.54 -6.40 15.57
CA ALA A 104 2.56 -7.02 14.25
C ALA A 104 2.33 -6.00 13.13
N LEU A 105 1.40 -5.06 13.34
CA LEU A 105 1.11 -4.00 12.37
C LEU A 105 2.29 -3.01 12.23
N ALA A 106 2.90 -2.61 13.34
CA ALA A 106 4.07 -1.73 13.35
C ALA A 106 5.29 -2.39 12.66
N ASP A 107 5.49 -3.68 12.93
CA ASP A 107 6.59 -4.48 12.37
C ASP A 107 6.30 -5.00 10.95
N ALA A 108 5.17 -4.57 10.37
CA ALA A 108 4.68 -4.97 9.07
C ALA A 108 4.69 -6.50 8.86
N GLU A 109 4.23 -7.24 9.86
CA GLU A 109 4.19 -8.70 9.82
C GLU A 109 3.25 -9.22 8.75
N ALA A 110 3.67 -10.33 8.12
CA ALA A 110 2.86 -11.04 7.14
C ALA A 110 1.47 -11.43 7.66
N SER A 111 1.29 -11.61 8.97
CA SER A 111 0.01 -11.93 9.62
C SER A 111 -1.05 -10.84 9.43
N CYS A 112 -0.66 -9.59 9.14
CA CYS A 112 -1.60 -8.48 8.96
C CYS A 112 -2.12 -8.34 7.51
N SER A 113 -1.60 -9.10 6.54
CA SER A 113 -2.01 -9.04 5.13
C SER A 113 -2.05 -10.42 4.50
N SER A 114 -3.20 -10.79 3.94
CA SER A 114 -3.34 -12.10 3.29
C SER A 114 -2.45 -12.24 2.05
N LYS A 115 -2.13 -11.15 1.34
CA LYS A 115 -1.20 -11.21 0.20
C LYS A 115 0.21 -11.49 0.66
N THR A 116 0.68 -10.79 1.71
CA THR A 116 2.02 -11.01 2.26
C THR A 116 2.11 -12.40 2.89
N GLN A 117 1.10 -12.81 3.66
CA GLN A 117 1.02 -14.16 4.21
C GLN A 117 1.09 -15.23 3.10
N PHE A 118 0.26 -15.12 2.07
CA PHE A 118 0.27 -16.07 0.96
C PHE A 118 1.61 -16.09 0.22
N LEU A 119 2.21 -14.92 -0.03
CA LEU A 119 3.53 -14.81 -0.65
C LEU A 119 4.59 -15.55 0.17
N MET A 120 4.63 -15.34 1.49
CA MET A 120 5.61 -16.01 2.36
C MET A 120 5.47 -17.55 2.31
N HIS A 121 4.23 -18.07 2.30
CA HIS A 121 3.99 -19.50 2.14
C HIS A 121 4.47 -20.02 0.77
N MET A 122 4.27 -19.25 -0.30
CA MET A 122 4.72 -19.60 -1.64
C MET A 122 6.25 -19.59 -1.77
N LEU A 123 6.92 -18.58 -1.19
CA LEU A 123 8.38 -18.47 -1.18
C LEU A 123 9.02 -19.63 -0.42
N GLU A 124 8.49 -19.97 0.75
CA GLU A 124 8.93 -21.12 1.54
C GLU A 124 8.80 -22.43 0.74
N ARG A 125 7.67 -22.62 0.06
CA ARG A 125 7.45 -23.78 -0.81
C ARG A 125 8.43 -23.83 -1.97
N PHE A 126 8.69 -22.71 -2.64
CA PHE A 126 9.65 -22.68 -3.74
C PHE A 126 11.08 -22.92 -3.26
N ARG A 127 11.45 -22.42 -2.08
CA ARG A 127 12.74 -22.73 -1.45
C ARG A 127 12.92 -24.22 -1.21
N THR A 128 11.92 -24.87 -0.62
CA THR A 128 12.00 -26.33 -0.34
C THR A 128 12.03 -27.17 -1.61
N GLN A 129 11.49 -26.66 -2.72
CA GLN A 129 11.55 -27.27 -4.05
C GLN A 129 12.82 -26.93 -4.84
N GLY A 130 13.70 -26.06 -4.32
CA GLY A 130 14.92 -25.62 -5.00
C GLY A 130 14.70 -24.64 -6.15
N HIS A 131 13.53 -23.98 -6.20
CA HIS A 131 13.21 -22.98 -7.21
C HIS A 131 13.62 -21.57 -6.77
N ARG A 132 14.01 -20.76 -7.74
CA ARG A 132 14.19 -19.31 -7.58
C ARG A 132 12.91 -18.60 -7.98
N ALA A 133 12.51 -17.59 -7.21
CA ALA A 133 11.30 -16.82 -7.47
C ALA A 133 11.64 -15.34 -7.70
N LEU A 134 10.87 -14.69 -8.56
CA LEU A 134 10.95 -13.25 -8.81
C LEU A 134 9.62 -12.62 -8.40
N VAL A 135 9.69 -11.63 -7.50
CA VAL A 135 8.53 -10.92 -6.97
C VAL A 135 8.55 -9.50 -7.50
N PHE A 136 7.43 -9.06 -8.08
CA PHE A 136 7.25 -7.71 -8.59
C PHE A 136 6.15 -7.00 -7.79
N SER A 137 6.35 -5.71 -7.55
CA SER A 137 5.34 -4.80 -7.02
C SER A 137 5.51 -3.43 -7.66
N GLN A 138 4.40 -2.73 -7.88
CA GLN A 138 4.42 -1.34 -8.32
C GLN A 138 4.75 -0.37 -7.17
N SER A 139 4.59 -0.80 -5.92
CA SER A 139 4.80 0.01 -4.71
C SER A 139 6.10 -0.35 -4.01
N GLN A 140 7.00 0.62 -3.86
CA GLN A 140 8.24 0.45 -3.07
C GLN A 140 7.93 0.16 -1.59
N ALA A 141 6.93 0.82 -1.02
CA ALA A 141 6.50 0.57 0.36
C ALA A 141 6.06 -0.90 0.56
N THR A 142 5.40 -1.50 -0.42
CA THR A 142 5.05 -2.92 -0.38
C THR A 142 6.29 -3.81 -0.52
N LEU A 143 7.27 -3.43 -1.35
CA LEU A 143 8.56 -4.14 -1.41
C LEU A 143 9.32 -4.06 -0.08
N ASP A 144 9.24 -2.95 0.64
CA ASP A 144 9.83 -2.81 1.98
C ASP A 144 9.18 -3.77 2.98
N VAL A 145 7.84 -3.89 2.95
CA VAL A 145 7.11 -4.88 3.75
C VAL A 145 7.56 -6.30 3.42
N ILE A 146 7.63 -6.64 2.13
CA ILE A 146 8.05 -7.98 1.68
C ILE A 146 9.48 -8.26 2.14
N GLN A 147 10.39 -7.32 1.94
CA GLN A 147 11.79 -7.43 2.33
C GLN A 147 11.93 -7.75 3.83
N ARG A 148 11.26 -7.01 4.71
CA ARG A 148 11.30 -7.28 6.17
C ARG A 148 10.85 -8.70 6.51
N ASN A 149 9.79 -9.20 5.85
CA ASN A 149 9.28 -10.55 6.10
C ASN A 149 10.21 -11.64 5.55
N VAL A 150 10.84 -11.40 4.40
CA VAL A 150 11.85 -12.29 3.78
C VAL A 150 13.11 -12.37 4.64
N GLU A 151 13.61 -11.24 5.15
CA GLU A 151 14.72 -11.16 6.10
C GLU A 151 14.41 -11.90 7.40
N ARG A 152 13.23 -11.67 7.99
CA ARG A 152 12.76 -12.37 9.20
C ARG A 152 12.66 -13.88 9.02
N ALA A 153 12.31 -14.33 7.81
CA ALA A 153 12.26 -15.74 7.44
C ALA A 153 13.64 -16.36 7.09
N GLY A 154 14.73 -15.57 7.11
CA GLY A 154 16.07 -16.04 6.77
C GLY A 154 16.24 -16.43 5.31
N LEU A 155 15.43 -15.87 4.40
CA LEU A 155 15.49 -16.15 2.97
C LEU A 155 16.55 -15.27 2.29
N SER A 156 17.38 -15.87 1.43
CA SER A 156 18.28 -15.09 0.58
C SER A 156 17.48 -14.40 -0.54
N PHE A 157 17.74 -13.11 -0.74
CA PHE A 157 17.07 -12.33 -1.76
C PHE A 157 17.98 -11.25 -2.32
N LEU A 158 17.58 -10.71 -3.46
CA LEU A 158 18.17 -9.55 -4.10
C LEU A 158 17.04 -8.59 -4.47
N ARG A 159 17.23 -7.30 -4.23
CA ARG A 159 16.28 -6.25 -4.61
C ARG A 159 16.85 -5.31 -5.65
N VAL A 160 16.01 -4.99 -6.63
CA VAL A 160 16.28 -4.01 -7.69
C VAL A 160 15.09 -3.06 -7.77
N ASP A 161 15.32 -1.79 -7.46
CA ASP A 161 14.31 -0.74 -7.58
C ASP A 161 14.55 0.14 -8.83
N GLY A 162 13.53 0.87 -9.26
CA GLY A 162 13.59 1.70 -10.48
C GLY A 162 14.62 2.84 -10.47
N LYS A 163 15.18 3.19 -9.30
CA LYS A 163 16.23 4.22 -9.15
C LYS A 163 17.65 3.66 -9.39
N VAL A 164 17.78 2.35 -9.64
CA VAL A 164 19.08 1.69 -9.86
C VAL A 164 19.50 1.87 -11.33
N SER A 165 20.72 2.33 -11.57
CA SER A 165 21.26 2.49 -12.93
C SER A 165 21.27 1.16 -13.70
N ALA A 166 21.26 1.23 -15.03
CA ALA A 166 21.27 0.02 -15.87
C ALA A 166 22.46 -0.90 -15.57
N ASP A 167 23.62 -0.31 -15.26
CA ASP A 167 24.86 -1.03 -14.97
C ASP A 167 24.81 -1.73 -13.60
N GLU A 168 24.30 -1.03 -12.57
CA GLU A 168 24.14 -1.62 -11.24
C GLU A 168 23.07 -2.72 -11.23
N ARG A 169 22.00 -2.55 -12.03
CA ARG A 169 21.01 -3.61 -12.26
C ARG A 169 21.65 -4.84 -12.91
N HIS A 170 22.48 -4.66 -13.94
CA HIS A 170 23.13 -5.78 -14.62
C HIS A 170 24.07 -6.52 -13.66
N ARG A 171 24.89 -5.78 -12.91
CA ARG A 171 25.80 -6.34 -11.90
C ARG A 171 25.07 -7.21 -10.88
N ARG A 172 24.01 -6.69 -10.27
CA ARG A 172 23.22 -7.41 -9.26
C ARG A 172 22.59 -8.68 -9.82
N VAL A 173 22.13 -8.67 -11.07
CA VAL A 173 21.53 -9.84 -11.72
C VAL A 173 22.58 -10.91 -12.05
N THR A 174 23.81 -10.51 -12.40
CA THR A 174 24.90 -11.44 -12.75
C THR A 174 25.57 -12.10 -11.53
N GLU A 175 25.50 -11.51 -10.34
CA GLU A 175 26.11 -12.03 -9.11
C GLU A 175 25.27 -13.12 -8.37
N LEU A 176 24.17 -13.63 -8.97
CA LEU A 176 23.26 -14.66 -8.43
C LEU A 176 23.47 -16.07 -9.01
#